data_AF-A0A8I2E648-F1
#
_entry.id   AF-A0A8I2E648-F1
#
_cell.length_a   1.000
_cell.length_b   1.000
_cell.length_c   1.000
_cell.angle_alpha   90.00
_cell.angle_beta   90.00
_cell.angle_gamma   90.00
#
_symmetry.space_group_name_H-M   'P 1'
#
loop_
_entity.id
_entity.type
_entity.pdbx_description
1 polymer ?
#
loop_
_entity_poly.entity_id
_entity_poly.type
_entity_poly.pdbx_seq_one_letter_code
_entity_poly.pdbx_strand_id
1 'polypeptide(L)'
;MVNLKASTGGGPGHCSHAIPGRAPISDTTIEKALQAADEQQEEVVREVFRAAGLLWQCGGRDCRFDNTPSQQLCEGCGRQRNGHRVDDEIPPSAHSDDFENLRAELKEHFVHVGRDLPDAVTFQLDFHKRWRTDDATLHFGSRAEIHDFDDPDIDLALSGLGPADDRGETLRVALYR
;
A
#
# COMPACT_ATOMS: atom_id res chain seq x y z
N MET A 1 23.21 38.86 -71.96
CA MET A 1 23.55 37.47 -72.33
C MET A 1 23.13 36.54 -71.20
N VAL A 2 22.94 35.24 -71.52
CA VAL A 2 22.96 34.00 -70.69
C VAL A 2 23.04 34.19 -69.14
N ASN A 3 22.14 33.72 -68.26
CA ASN A 3 21.19 32.57 -68.15
C ASN A 3 21.80 31.27 -67.50
N LEU A 4 20.94 30.36 -67.02
CA LEU A 4 21.18 29.16 -66.16
C LEU A 4 21.39 29.48 -64.66
N LYS A 5 20.69 28.90 -63.67
CA LYS A 5 20.44 27.48 -63.25
C LYS A 5 21.70 26.80 -62.68
N ALA A 6 21.70 26.05 -61.56
CA ALA A 6 20.72 25.73 -60.50
C ALA A 6 21.53 25.27 -59.22
N SER A 7 21.08 24.59 -58.15
CA SER A 7 19.85 23.84 -57.81
C SER A 7 19.73 23.57 -56.27
N THR A 8 18.54 23.10 -55.82
CA THR A 8 18.22 22.21 -54.67
C THR A 8 19.21 21.99 -53.51
N GLY A 9 18.72 22.14 -52.27
CA GLY A 9 19.42 21.71 -51.04
C GLY A 9 18.50 21.63 -49.80
N GLY A 10 17.42 20.84 -49.85
CA GLY A 10 16.49 20.71 -48.71
C GLY A 10 16.97 19.71 -47.65
N GLY A 11 17.22 20.19 -46.42
CA GLY A 11 17.41 19.34 -45.24
C GLY A 11 16.07 19.04 -44.55
N PRO A 12 15.86 17.83 -43.99
CA PRO A 12 14.58 17.44 -43.41
C PRO A 12 14.27 18.23 -42.12
N GLY A 13 13.00 18.59 -41.94
CA GLY A 13 12.54 19.20 -40.69
C GLY A 13 12.64 18.22 -39.52
N HIS A 14 13.08 18.71 -38.36
CA HIS A 14 12.98 17.97 -37.11
C HIS A 14 11.51 17.82 -36.73
N CYS A 15 10.91 16.68 -37.05
CA CYS A 15 9.67 16.25 -36.41
C CYS A 15 9.97 15.96 -34.93
N SER A 16 9.83 16.98 -34.09
CA SER A 16 9.76 16.82 -32.64
C SER A 16 8.51 16.04 -32.26
N HIS A 17 8.57 14.71 -32.42
CA HIS A 17 7.66 13.81 -31.75
C HIS A 17 7.88 13.95 -30.24
N ALA A 18 7.12 14.87 -29.63
CA ALA A 18 6.81 14.76 -28.22
C ALA A 18 6.23 13.37 -28.02
N ILE A 19 6.94 12.52 -27.27
CA ILE A 19 6.38 11.26 -26.79
C ILE A 19 5.15 11.67 -25.97
N PRO A 20 3.92 11.29 -26.36
CA PRO A 20 2.74 11.70 -25.62
C PRO A 20 2.89 11.16 -24.20
N GLY A 21 2.80 12.06 -23.22
CA GLY A 21 3.04 11.72 -21.81
C GLY A 21 2.19 10.51 -21.44
N ARG A 22 2.87 9.42 -21.06
CA ARG A 22 2.22 8.13 -20.79
C ARG A 22 1.23 8.36 -19.63
N ALA A 23 -0.06 8.43 -19.96
CA ALA A 23 -1.09 8.49 -18.92
C ALA A 23 -0.89 7.29 -17.99
N PRO A 24 -0.94 7.46 -16.66
CA PRO A 24 -0.86 6.33 -15.75
C PRO A 24 -1.99 5.37 -16.10
N ILE A 25 -1.64 4.10 -16.31
CA ILE A 25 -2.62 3.05 -16.57
C ILE A 25 -3.40 2.88 -15.28
N SER A 26 -4.64 3.35 -15.27
CA SER A 26 -5.54 3.24 -14.11
C SER A 26 -5.93 1.78 -13.89
N ASP A 27 -6.30 1.46 -12.66
CA ASP A 27 -6.85 0.15 -12.30
C ASP A 27 -8.04 -0.21 -13.21
N THR A 28 -8.91 0.77 -13.49
CA THR A 28 -10.05 0.68 -14.43
C THR A 28 -9.68 0.49 -15.92
N THR A 29 -8.38 0.52 -16.26
CA THR A 29 -7.84 0.17 -17.58
C THR A 29 -7.33 -1.28 -17.57
N ILE A 30 -6.77 -1.74 -16.45
CA ILE A 30 -6.38 -3.14 -16.23
C ILE A 30 -7.63 -4.03 -16.20
N GLU A 31 -8.65 -3.65 -15.42
CA GLU A 31 -9.95 -4.34 -15.36
C GLU A 31 -10.57 -4.55 -16.75
N LYS A 32 -10.62 -3.49 -17.57
CA LYS A 32 -11.21 -3.56 -18.92
C LYS A 32 -10.43 -4.43 -19.88
N ALA A 33 -9.11 -4.51 -19.73
CA ALA A 33 -8.27 -5.38 -20.53
C ALA A 33 -8.45 -6.87 -20.14
N LEU A 34 -8.61 -7.15 -18.84
CA LEU A 34 -8.96 -8.50 -18.36
C LEU A 34 -10.38 -8.90 -18.79
N GLN A 35 -11.36 -8.00 -18.68
CA GLN A 35 -12.75 -8.21 -19.13
C GLN A 35 -12.90 -8.35 -20.67
N ALA A 36 -11.93 -7.86 -21.45
CA ALA A 36 -11.91 -7.97 -22.91
C ALA A 36 -11.13 -9.19 -23.42
N ALA A 37 -10.40 -9.88 -22.55
CA ALA A 37 -9.77 -11.16 -22.83
C ALA A 37 -10.80 -12.30 -22.73
N ASP A 38 -10.59 -13.38 -23.48
CA ASP A 38 -11.25 -14.66 -23.19
C ASP A 38 -10.46 -15.47 -22.13
N GLU A 39 -11.05 -16.56 -21.64
CA GLU A 39 -10.45 -17.43 -20.61
C GLU A 39 -9.07 -18.00 -20.99
N GLN A 40 -8.71 -18.06 -22.28
CA GLN A 40 -7.40 -18.53 -22.75
C GLN A 40 -6.39 -17.39 -22.84
N GLN A 41 -6.86 -16.16 -23.04
CA GLN A 41 -6.04 -14.95 -23.14
C GLN A 41 -5.80 -14.29 -21.77
N GLU A 42 -6.67 -14.48 -20.78
CA GLU A 42 -6.63 -13.75 -19.50
C GLU A 42 -5.29 -13.89 -18.78
N GLU A 43 -4.75 -15.10 -18.63
CA GLU A 43 -3.47 -15.31 -17.94
C GLU A 43 -2.28 -14.74 -18.73
N VAL A 44 -2.35 -14.71 -20.07
CA VAL A 44 -1.33 -14.03 -20.90
C VAL A 44 -1.37 -12.51 -20.68
N VAL A 45 -2.57 -11.93 -20.56
CA VAL A 45 -2.75 -10.50 -20.20
C VAL A 45 -2.23 -10.22 -18.79
N ARG A 46 -2.50 -11.11 -17.82
CA ARG A 46 -1.95 -11.04 -16.46
C ARG A 46 -0.43 -11.12 -16.46
N GLU A 47 0.18 -12.07 -17.16
CA GLU A 47 1.64 -12.16 -17.30
C GLU A 47 2.26 -10.88 -17.90
N VAL A 48 1.67 -10.32 -18.96
CA VAL A 48 2.12 -9.06 -19.55
C VAL A 48 2.01 -7.89 -18.56
N PHE A 49 0.94 -7.81 -17.77
CA PHE A 49 0.78 -6.77 -16.75
C PHE A 49 1.70 -6.95 -15.55
N ARG A 50 1.96 -8.19 -15.10
CA ARG A 50 2.99 -8.50 -14.09
C ARG A 50 4.38 -8.08 -14.59
N ALA A 51 4.74 -8.45 -15.82
CA ALA A 51 6.02 -8.10 -16.43
C ALA A 51 6.18 -6.59 -16.69
N ALA A 52 5.09 -5.87 -16.95
CA ALA A 52 5.06 -4.41 -17.07
C ALA A 52 5.07 -3.66 -15.72
N GLY A 53 5.03 -4.36 -14.59
CA GLY A 53 4.94 -3.77 -13.24
C GLY A 53 3.57 -3.16 -12.90
N LEU A 54 2.55 -3.46 -13.70
CA LEU A 54 1.16 -3.00 -13.55
C LEU A 54 0.34 -3.90 -12.63
N LEU A 55 0.77 -5.15 -12.43
CA LEU A 55 0.23 -6.07 -11.43
C LEU A 55 1.36 -6.68 -10.61
N TRP A 56 1.05 -7.11 -9.39
CA TRP A 56 1.90 -8.00 -8.61
C TRP A 56 1.10 -9.18 -8.05
N GLN A 57 1.52 -10.40 -8.41
CA GLN A 57 0.99 -11.61 -7.79
C GLN A 57 1.50 -11.69 -6.34
N CYS A 58 0.65 -12.14 -5.42
CA CYS A 58 1.04 -12.34 -4.04
C CYS A 58 2.13 -13.43 -3.90
N GLY A 59 3.16 -13.16 -3.09
CA GLY A 59 4.17 -14.15 -2.69
C GLY A 59 3.68 -15.21 -1.69
N GLY A 60 2.40 -15.16 -1.28
CA GLY A 60 1.82 -16.13 -0.34
C GLY A 60 1.67 -17.50 -0.99
N ARG A 61 2.21 -18.55 -0.35
CA ARG A 61 2.27 -19.94 -0.88
C ARG A 61 1.01 -20.41 -1.62
N ASP A 62 -0.14 -20.14 -1.01
CA ASP A 62 -1.45 -20.65 -1.42
C ASP A 62 -2.37 -19.55 -1.99
N CYS A 63 -1.83 -18.33 -2.25
CA CYS A 63 -2.57 -17.21 -2.82
C CYS A 63 -1.97 -16.76 -4.16
N ARG A 64 -2.78 -16.76 -5.23
CA ARG A 64 -2.38 -16.35 -6.59
C ARG A 64 -3.01 -15.04 -7.05
N PHE A 65 -3.60 -14.29 -6.13
CA PHE A 65 -4.27 -13.03 -6.44
C PHE A 65 -3.26 -12.00 -6.99
N ASP A 66 -3.65 -11.31 -8.06
CA ASP A 66 -2.91 -10.22 -8.68
C ASP A 66 -3.44 -8.87 -8.18
N ASN A 67 -2.52 -8.00 -7.78
CA ASN A 67 -2.82 -6.75 -7.07
C ASN A 67 -2.25 -5.57 -7.85
N THR A 68 -2.87 -4.40 -7.75
CA THR A 68 -2.43 -3.18 -8.45
C THR A 68 -1.21 -2.54 -7.76
N PRO A 69 -0.46 -1.63 -8.41
CA PRO A 69 0.80 -1.11 -7.86
C PRO A 69 0.59 -0.19 -6.66
N SER A 70 -0.63 0.33 -6.46
CA SER A 70 -1.06 1.13 -5.31
C SER A 70 -1.39 0.30 -4.07
N GLN A 71 -1.78 -0.98 -4.24
CA GLN A 71 -2.06 -1.90 -3.13
C GLN A 71 -0.74 -2.33 -2.46
N GLN A 72 -0.63 -2.08 -1.15
CA GLN A 72 0.52 -2.51 -0.32
C GLN A 72 0.35 -3.94 0.21
N LEU A 73 -0.90 -4.33 0.51
CA LEU A 73 -1.31 -5.65 0.99
C LEU A 73 -2.19 -6.34 -0.06
N CYS A 74 -2.13 -7.67 -0.11
CA CYS A 74 -2.79 -8.49 -1.12
C CYS A 74 -4.30 -8.56 -0.89
N GLU A 75 -5.10 -8.16 -1.86
CA GLU A 75 -6.56 -8.08 -1.74
C GLU A 75 -7.19 -9.41 -1.29
N GLY A 76 -6.72 -10.53 -1.84
CA GLY A 76 -7.24 -11.86 -1.56
C GLY A 76 -6.73 -12.54 -0.27
N CYS A 77 -5.72 -12.01 0.45
CA CYS A 77 -5.22 -12.66 1.69
C CYS A 77 -4.46 -11.78 2.69
N GLY A 78 -4.41 -10.46 2.50
CA GLY A 78 -3.78 -9.50 3.43
C GLY A 78 -2.26 -9.50 3.50
N ARG A 79 -1.59 -10.35 2.73
CA ARG A 79 -0.12 -10.47 2.76
C ARG A 79 0.57 -9.39 1.94
N GLN A 80 1.71 -8.93 2.42
CA GLN A 80 2.64 -8.07 1.67
C GLN A 80 3.08 -8.73 0.36
N ARG A 81 3.68 -7.95 -0.55
CA ARG A 81 4.19 -8.43 -1.87
C ARG A 81 5.14 -9.63 -1.78
N ASN A 82 5.98 -9.69 -0.75
CA ASN A 82 6.89 -10.78 -0.44
C ASN A 82 6.20 -12.06 0.13
N GLY A 83 4.88 -12.04 0.37
CA GLY A 83 4.13 -13.13 1.00
C GLY A 83 4.11 -13.12 2.53
N HIS A 84 4.78 -12.18 3.20
CA HIS A 84 4.73 -12.01 4.65
C HIS A 84 3.39 -11.41 5.09
N ARG A 85 3.04 -11.51 6.37
CA ARG A 85 1.91 -10.76 6.94
C ARG A 85 2.30 -9.29 7.14
N VAL A 86 1.37 -8.48 7.63
CA VAL A 86 1.61 -7.08 7.99
C VAL A 86 2.37 -7.00 9.33
N ASP A 87 3.70 -7.00 9.26
CA ASP A 87 4.56 -6.86 10.44
C ASP A 87 4.50 -5.46 11.09
N ASP A 88 4.98 -5.39 12.34
CA ASP A 88 5.05 -4.14 13.13
C ASP A 88 5.74 -3.00 12.36
N GLU A 89 5.30 -1.77 12.62
CA GLU A 89 6.03 -0.55 12.23
C GLU A 89 6.46 0.14 13.53
N ILE A 90 7.76 0.00 13.82
CA ILE A 90 8.39 0.53 15.03
C ILE A 90 8.98 1.90 14.68
N PRO A 91 8.52 3.00 15.29
CA PRO A 91 9.10 4.31 15.08
C PRO A 91 10.53 4.39 15.62
N PRO A 92 11.39 5.28 15.09
CA PRO A 92 12.77 5.43 15.55
C PRO A 92 12.91 5.76 17.05
N SER A 93 11.87 6.31 17.67
CA SER A 93 11.83 6.69 19.09
C SER A 93 11.46 5.54 20.05
N ALA A 94 11.08 4.35 19.55
CA ALA A 94 10.60 3.23 20.37
C ALA A 94 11.38 1.92 20.13
N HIS A 95 11.31 0.99 21.07
CA HIS A 95 11.89 -0.35 20.95
C HIS A 95 10.81 -1.40 20.62
N SER A 96 11.21 -2.57 20.11
CA SER A 96 10.30 -3.68 19.83
C SER A 96 9.55 -4.19 21.06
N ASP A 97 10.19 -4.09 22.22
CA ASP A 97 9.73 -4.76 23.43
C ASP A 97 8.64 -3.93 24.14
N ASP A 98 8.64 -2.60 23.91
CA ASP A 98 7.62 -1.67 24.40
C ASP A 98 6.23 -1.99 23.79
N PHE A 99 6.22 -2.60 22.60
CA PHE A 99 5.00 -2.95 21.87
C PHE A 99 4.26 -4.12 22.51
N GLU A 100 4.91 -4.99 23.29
CA GLU A 100 4.26 -6.21 23.80
C GLU A 100 3.16 -5.90 24.84
N ASN A 101 3.27 -4.81 25.61
CA ASN A 101 2.18 -4.38 26.48
C ASN A 101 0.98 -3.92 25.65
N LEU A 102 1.19 -3.00 24.71
CA LEU A 102 0.13 -2.51 23.81
C LEU A 102 -0.49 -3.64 22.96
N ARG A 103 0.31 -4.63 22.54
CA ARG A 103 -0.15 -5.84 21.83
C ARG A 103 -1.03 -6.72 22.71
N ALA A 104 -0.81 -6.73 24.03
CA ALA A 104 -1.69 -7.41 24.99
C ALA A 104 -3.01 -6.64 25.19
N GLU A 105 -2.95 -5.35 25.52
CA GLU A 105 -4.17 -4.53 25.74
C GLU A 105 -5.09 -4.55 24.51
N LEU A 106 -4.52 -4.42 23.30
CA LEU A 106 -5.31 -4.48 22.06
C LEU A 106 -6.00 -5.84 21.87
N LYS A 107 -5.36 -6.95 22.21
CA LYS A 107 -5.97 -8.28 22.14
C LYS A 107 -7.08 -8.44 23.18
N GLU A 108 -6.86 -7.97 24.41
CA GLU A 108 -7.88 -8.03 25.47
C GLU A 108 -9.08 -7.15 25.13
N HIS A 109 -8.86 -5.94 24.60
CA HIS A 109 -9.90 -5.05 24.10
C HIS A 109 -10.80 -5.74 23.05
N PHE A 110 -10.23 -6.30 21.98
CA PHE A 110 -11.03 -6.96 20.93
C PHE A 110 -11.82 -8.17 21.44
N VAL A 111 -11.26 -8.92 22.41
CA VAL A 111 -11.98 -9.98 23.12
C VAL A 111 -13.12 -9.42 23.99
N HIS A 112 -12.88 -8.32 24.71
CA HIS A 112 -13.87 -7.68 25.59
C HIS A 112 -15.06 -7.12 24.81
N VAL A 113 -14.81 -6.38 23.71
CA VAL A 113 -15.87 -5.81 22.86
C VAL A 113 -16.51 -6.83 21.91
N GLY A 114 -16.01 -8.08 21.89
CA GLY A 114 -16.57 -9.18 21.10
C GLY A 114 -16.46 -8.98 19.58
N ARG A 115 -15.40 -8.32 19.10
CA ARG A 115 -15.12 -8.08 17.67
C ARG A 115 -14.05 -9.04 17.15
N ASP A 116 -14.03 -9.23 15.84
CA ASP A 116 -12.93 -9.92 15.15
C ASP A 116 -11.59 -9.20 15.42
N LEU A 117 -10.55 -9.98 15.73
CA LEU A 117 -9.19 -9.46 15.93
C LEU A 117 -8.56 -9.07 14.57
N PRO A 118 -8.13 -7.83 14.36
CA PRO A 118 -7.43 -7.44 13.12
C PRO A 118 -6.03 -8.06 13.04
N ASP A 119 -5.47 -8.19 11.83
CA ASP A 119 -4.07 -8.61 11.63
C ASP A 119 -3.09 -7.61 12.24
N ALA A 120 -3.42 -6.31 12.20
CA ALA A 120 -2.67 -5.23 12.82
C ALA A 120 -3.54 -4.01 13.15
N VAL A 121 -3.05 -3.14 14.04
CA VAL A 121 -3.60 -1.81 14.34
C VAL A 121 -2.54 -0.75 14.08
N THR A 122 -2.92 0.41 13.56
CA THR A 122 -2.00 1.52 13.27
C THR A 122 -2.49 2.82 13.88
N PHE A 123 -1.62 3.46 14.64
CA PHE A 123 -1.84 4.74 15.30
C PHE A 123 -1.04 5.84 14.61
N GLN A 124 -1.64 7.03 14.54
CA GLN A 124 -1.04 8.24 13.99
C GLN A 124 -0.69 9.22 15.11
N LEU A 125 0.16 10.20 14.82
CA LEU A 125 0.52 11.24 15.78
C LEU A 125 -0.46 12.43 15.76
N ASP A 126 -0.75 12.97 16.94
CA ASP A 126 -1.38 14.27 17.07
C ASP A 126 -0.37 15.42 16.86
N PHE A 127 -0.86 16.67 16.82
CA PHE A 127 -0.02 17.85 16.66
C PHE A 127 1.02 18.03 17.79
N HIS A 128 0.77 17.40 18.94
CA HIS A 128 1.59 17.39 20.16
C HIS A 128 2.55 16.18 20.25
N LYS A 129 2.64 15.36 19.20
CA LYS A 129 3.51 14.17 19.09
C LYS A 129 3.11 13.01 20.03
N ARG A 130 1.84 12.94 20.42
CA ARG A 130 1.25 11.79 21.14
C ARG A 130 0.58 10.86 20.13
N TRP A 131 0.60 9.55 20.39
CA TRP A 131 -0.17 8.59 19.61
C TRP A 131 -1.67 8.82 19.83
N ARG A 132 -2.43 8.87 18.74
CA ARG A 132 -3.88 9.07 18.75
C ARG A 132 -4.60 7.73 18.89
N THR A 133 -5.44 7.62 19.91
CA THR A 133 -6.49 6.58 20.01
C THR A 133 -7.65 6.84 19.04
N ASP A 134 -7.82 8.10 18.59
CA ASP A 134 -8.81 8.53 17.60
C ASP A 134 -8.26 8.50 16.16
N ASP A 135 -9.13 8.19 15.18
CA ASP A 135 -8.76 7.83 13.80
C ASP A 135 -7.77 6.63 13.65
N ALA A 136 -7.66 5.72 14.64
CA ALA A 136 -6.77 4.57 14.53
C ALA A 136 -7.23 3.60 13.42
N THR A 137 -6.28 3.00 12.68
CA THR A 137 -6.58 2.14 11.54
C THR A 137 -6.44 0.66 11.89
N LEU A 138 -7.53 -0.09 11.79
CA LEU A 138 -7.56 -1.55 11.90
C LEU A 138 -7.32 -2.19 10.54
N HIS A 139 -6.42 -3.18 10.47
CA HIS A 139 -6.09 -3.90 9.25
C HIS A 139 -6.67 -5.32 9.29
N PHE A 140 -7.67 -5.59 8.47
CA PHE A 140 -8.29 -6.90 8.29
C PHE A 140 -7.85 -7.48 6.94
N GLY A 141 -6.64 -8.03 6.93
CA GLY A 141 -5.95 -8.42 5.72
C GLY A 141 -5.74 -7.27 4.74
N SER A 142 -6.60 -7.19 3.72
CA SER A 142 -6.59 -6.15 2.68
C SER A 142 -7.51 -4.97 2.97
N ARG A 143 -8.46 -5.13 3.89
CA ARG A 143 -9.42 -4.11 4.26
C ARG A 143 -8.85 -3.28 5.42
N ALA A 144 -9.01 -1.97 5.33
CA ALA A 144 -8.72 -1.05 6.42
C ALA A 144 -10.02 -0.44 6.95
N GLU A 145 -10.17 -0.36 8.27
CA GLU A 145 -11.29 0.26 8.96
C GLU A 145 -10.76 1.32 9.93
N ILE A 146 -11.39 2.49 9.99
CA ILE A 146 -11.08 3.50 11.01
C ILE A 146 -11.86 3.17 12.29
N HIS A 147 -11.20 3.30 13.45
CA HIS A 147 -11.75 3.00 14.76
C HIS A 147 -11.19 3.97 15.80
N ASP A 148 -12.07 4.57 16.59
CA ASP A 148 -11.69 5.31 17.79
C ASP A 148 -11.68 4.36 19.00
N PHE A 149 -10.58 4.34 19.76
CA PHE A 149 -10.46 3.58 20.99
C PHE A 149 -10.83 4.44 22.21
N ASP A 150 -12.04 4.26 22.75
CA ASP A 150 -12.49 4.83 24.03
C ASP A 150 -11.86 4.15 25.27
N ASP A 151 -10.83 3.33 25.07
CA ASP A 151 -10.27 2.43 26.07
C ASP A 151 -9.09 3.06 26.84
N PRO A 152 -9.19 3.23 28.17
CA PRO A 152 -8.17 3.92 28.96
C PRO A 152 -6.88 3.11 29.12
N ASP A 153 -6.93 1.78 29.03
CA ASP A 153 -5.75 0.94 29.19
C ASP A 153 -4.93 0.92 27.88
N ILE A 154 -5.58 1.08 26.72
CA ILE A 154 -4.91 1.37 25.44
C ILE A 154 -4.28 2.78 25.44
N ASP A 155 -4.96 3.82 25.90
CA ASP A 155 -4.39 5.18 26.02
C ASP A 155 -3.19 5.21 26.98
N LEU A 156 -3.26 4.46 28.09
CA LEU A 156 -2.16 4.29 29.04
C LEU A 156 -0.98 3.54 28.42
N ALA A 157 -1.22 2.45 27.69
CA ALA A 157 -0.16 1.69 27.02
C ALA A 157 0.52 2.52 25.91
N LEU A 158 -0.23 3.25 25.09
CA LEU A 158 0.29 4.19 24.10
C LEU A 158 1.08 5.33 24.74
N SER A 159 0.60 5.88 25.85
CA SER A 159 1.32 6.91 26.62
C SER A 159 2.62 6.38 27.22
N GLY A 160 2.68 5.10 27.57
CA GLY A 160 3.88 4.40 28.06
C GLY A 160 5.03 4.34 27.04
N LEU A 161 4.73 4.40 25.75
CA LEU A 161 5.74 4.45 24.67
C LEU A 161 6.45 5.81 24.56
N GLY A 162 5.93 6.85 25.24
CA GLY A 162 6.42 8.22 25.14
C GLY A 162 6.04 8.93 23.83
N PRO A 163 6.39 10.22 23.70
CA PRO A 163 6.15 11.00 22.49
C PRO A 163 7.15 10.66 21.38
N ALA A 164 6.70 10.71 20.13
CA ALA A 164 7.56 10.51 18.97
C ALA A 164 8.59 11.62 18.76
N ASP A 165 9.71 11.31 18.09
CA ASP A 165 10.81 12.25 17.85
C ASP A 165 10.59 13.16 16.64
N ASP A 166 9.92 12.69 15.59
CA ASP A 166 9.59 13.44 14.39
C ASP A 166 8.07 13.51 14.10
N ARG A 167 7.70 14.34 13.12
CA ARG A 167 6.30 14.51 12.68
C ARG A 167 6.00 13.62 11.48
N GLY A 168 4.97 12.78 11.61
CA GLY A 168 4.56 11.84 10.56
C GLY A 168 5.12 10.43 10.73
N GLU A 169 5.77 10.13 11.87
CA GLU A 169 5.98 8.74 12.27
C GLU A 169 4.63 8.02 12.45
N THR A 170 4.63 6.73 12.16
CA THR A 170 3.46 5.86 12.22
C THR A 170 3.82 4.64 13.06
N LEU A 171 2.95 4.27 14.00
CA LEU A 171 3.14 3.10 14.85
C LEU A 171 2.15 2.02 14.46
N ARG A 172 2.63 0.83 14.09
CA ARG A 172 1.77 -0.33 13.76
C ARG A 172 2.10 -1.53 14.61
N VAL A 173 1.08 -2.12 15.24
CA VAL A 173 1.19 -3.32 16.07
C VAL A 173 0.47 -4.48 15.38
N ALA A 174 1.19 -5.54 15.04
CA ALA A 174 0.65 -6.79 14.50
C ALA A 174 0.06 -7.67 15.62
N LEU A 175 -1.18 -8.15 15.48
CA LEU A 175 -1.85 -8.91 16.54
C LEU A 175 -1.79 -10.44 16.34
N TYR A 176 -1.24 -10.93 15.23
CA TYR A 176 -1.10 -12.37 14.93
C TYR A 176 0.10 -13.07 15.60
N ARG A 177 0.95 -12.33 16.33
CA ARG A 177 2.14 -12.85 17.03
C ARG A 177 1.76 -13.39 18.41
#